data_AF-A0A4R2BFH6-F1
#
_entry.id   AF-A0A4R2BFH6-F1
#
_cell.length_a   1.000
_cell.length_b   1.000
_cell.length_c   1.000
_cell.angle_alpha   90.00
_cell.angle_beta   90.00
_cell.angle_gamma   90.00
#
_symmetry.space_group_name_H-M   'P 1'
#
loop_
_entity.id
_entity.type
_entity.pdbx_description
1 polymer ?
#
loop_
_entity_poly.entity_id
_entity_poly.type
_entity_poly.pdbx_seq_one_letter_code
_entity_poly.pdbx_strand_id
1 'polypeptide(L)'
;MMELYDQLKTKMIKITEIPKWGAYLRKQWEIHFAKHLSEEDKNSISLFDTSGFCGYLWHLFSYEKKDCFQGEKAQALFNNQLKNEC
;
A
#
# COMPACT_ATOMS: atom_id res chain seq x y z
N MET A 1 4.34 -20.22 9.30
CA MET A 1 4.91 -19.02 9.95
C MET A 1 6.42 -19.17 10.23
N MET A 2 6.95 -20.39 10.42
CA MET A 2 8.40 -20.63 10.62
C MET A 2 9.27 -20.35 9.39
N GLU A 3 8.76 -20.57 8.18
CA GLU A 3 9.57 -20.57 6.96
C GLU A 3 10.31 -19.24 6.69
N LEU A 4 9.64 -18.08 6.79
CA LEU A 4 10.28 -16.79 6.55
C LEU A 4 11.23 -16.39 7.69
N TYR A 5 10.85 -16.64 8.94
CA TYR A 5 11.66 -16.30 10.10
C TYR A 5 12.99 -17.06 10.06
N ASP A 6 12.95 -18.36 9.77
CA ASP A 6 14.14 -19.21 9.70
C ASP A 6 15.05 -18.82 8.52
N GLN A 7 14.48 -18.45 7.38
CA GLN A 7 15.22 -17.92 6.23
C GLN A 7 15.96 -16.61 6.58
N LEU A 8 15.29 -15.67 7.24
CA LEU A 8 15.88 -14.39 7.64
C LEU A 8 16.97 -14.58 8.70
N LYS A 9 16.74 -15.49 9.65
CA LYS A 9 17.71 -15.86 10.68
C LYS A 9 18.96 -16.49 10.09
N THR A 10 18.82 -17.37 9.09
CA THR A 10 19.95 -17.98 8.37
C THR A 10 20.83 -16.92 7.69
N LYS A 11 20.22 -15.81 7.26
CA LYS A 11 20.93 -14.66 6.67
C LYS A 11 21.48 -13.69 7.72
N MET A 12 21.43 -14.02 9.01
CA MET A 12 21.83 -13.16 10.12
C MET A 12 21.14 -11.78 10.13
N ILE A 13 19.93 -11.70 9.56
CA ILE A 13 19.13 -10.48 9.61
C ILE A 13 18.57 -10.34 11.03
N LYS A 14 18.71 -9.15 11.63
CA LYS A 14 18.16 -8.88 12.97
C LYS A 14 16.64 -8.75 12.88
N ILE A 15 15.93 -9.61 13.60
CA ILE A 15 14.46 -9.64 13.64
C ILE A 15 14.01 -9.26 15.03
N THR A 16 13.03 -8.35 15.11
CA THR A 16 12.32 -8.02 16.34
C THR A 16 10.84 -8.35 16.14
N GLU A 17 10.32 -9.27 16.93
CA GLU A 17 8.87 -9.52 16.95
C GLU A 17 8.17 -8.46 17.78
N ILE A 18 7.13 -7.84 17.21
CA ILE A 18 6.30 -6.86 17.92
C ILE A 18 4.86 -7.38 17.93
N PRO A 19 4.46 -8.14 18.98
CA PRO A 19 3.16 -8.77 19.01
C PRO A 19 2.05 -7.74 19.06
N LYS A 20 0.90 -8.06 18.43
CA LYS A 20 -0.34 -7.24 18.40
C LYS A 20 -0.26 -5.89 17.67
N TRP A 21 0.92 -5.49 17.17
CA TRP A 21 1.07 -4.23 16.43
C TRP A 21 0.55 -4.27 14.99
N GLY A 22 0.25 -5.46 14.46
CA GLY A 22 -0.20 -5.62 13.07
C GLY A 22 -1.39 -4.74 12.70
N ALA A 23 -2.43 -4.72 13.54
CA ALA A 23 -3.62 -3.89 13.30
C ALA A 23 -3.29 -2.39 13.36
N TYR A 24 -2.48 -1.97 14.33
CA TYR A 24 -2.05 -0.58 14.47
C TYR A 24 -1.27 -0.11 13.25
N LEU A 25 -0.26 -0.88 12.81
CA LEU A 25 0.58 -0.53 11.66
C LEU A 25 -0.22 -0.47 10.36
N ARG A 26 -1.16 -1.40 10.14
CA ARG A 26 -2.08 -1.34 8.98
C ARG A 26 -2.93 -0.08 9.00
N LYS A 27 -3.45 0.32 10.17
CA LYS A 27 -4.25 1.54 10.28
C LYS A 27 -3.43 2.81 10.04
N GLN A 28 -2.20 2.88 10.57
CA GLN A 28 -1.30 4.00 10.28
C GLN A 28 -0.98 4.08 8.79
N TRP A 29 -0.68 2.94 8.17
CA TRP A 29 -0.45 2.87 6.72
C TRP A 29 -1.67 3.40 5.95
N GLU A 30 -2.89 2.96 6.27
CA GLU A 30 -4.12 3.44 5.63
C GLU A 30 -4.29 4.96 5.81
N ILE A 31 -4.08 5.49 7.01
CA ILE A 31 -4.23 6.94 7.30
C ILE A 31 -3.23 7.78 6.51
N HIS A 32 -2.01 7.29 6.30
CA HIS A 32 -0.99 8.07 5.60
C HIS A 32 -1.08 7.95 4.08
N PHE A 33 -1.40 6.76 3.57
CA PHE A 33 -1.36 6.49 2.13
C PHE A 33 -2.75 6.46 1.50
N ALA A 34 -3.76 5.87 2.16
CA ALA A 34 -5.10 5.65 1.60
C ALA A 34 -6.17 6.64 2.08
N LYS A 35 -5.83 7.64 2.92
CA LYS A 35 -6.82 8.58 3.48
C LYS A 35 -7.60 9.38 2.43
N HIS A 36 -7.02 9.60 1.26
CA HIS A 36 -7.66 10.35 0.18
C HIS A 36 -8.69 9.51 -0.61
N LEU A 37 -8.72 8.19 -0.42
CA LEU A 37 -9.66 7.30 -1.08
C LEU A 37 -10.98 7.28 -0.30
N SER A 38 -12.10 7.26 -1.04
CA SER A 38 -13.40 6.97 -0.45
C SER A 38 -13.46 5.53 0.04
N GLU A 39 -14.40 5.20 0.93
CA GLU A 39 -14.59 3.79 1.34
C GLU A 39 -14.97 2.89 0.15
N GLU A 40 -15.69 3.43 -0.84
CA GLU A 40 -16.02 2.71 -2.07
C GLU A 40 -14.77 2.38 -2.89
N ASP A 41 -13.86 3.36 -3.06
CA ASP A 41 -12.58 3.15 -3.74
C ASP A 41 -11.70 2.13 -3.00
N LYS A 42 -11.65 2.21 -1.67
CA LYS A 42 -10.90 1.24 -0.85
C LYS A 42 -11.44 -0.18 -1.03
N ASN A 43 -12.75 -0.33 -1.14
CA ASN A 43 -13.38 -1.63 -1.38
C ASN A 43 -13.13 -2.14 -2.80
N SER A 44 -13.14 -1.27 -3.82
CA SER A 44 -12.95 -1.66 -5.23
C SER A 44 -11.54 -2.19 -5.52
N ILE A 45 -10.55 -1.75 -4.74
CA ILE A 45 -9.16 -2.22 -4.78
C ILE A 45 -8.89 -3.34 -3.77
N SER A 46 -9.93 -3.82 -3.08
CA SER A 46 -9.85 -4.85 -2.04
C SER A 46 -8.84 -4.48 -0.95
N LEU A 47 -8.82 -3.22 -0.51
CA LEU A 47 -7.94 -2.75 0.57
C LEU A 47 -8.29 -3.42 1.91
N PHE A 48 -9.55 -3.80 2.08
CA PHE A 48 -10.04 -4.63 3.17
C PHE A 48 -10.70 -5.89 2.59
N ASP A 49 -10.55 -7.01 3.29
CA ASP A 49 -11.23 -8.28 3.00
C ASP A 49 -12.16 -8.63 4.17
N THR A 50 -12.92 -9.72 4.08
CA THR A 50 -13.91 -10.25 5.05
C THR A 50 -13.46 -10.31 6.52
N SER A 51 -12.15 -10.30 6.78
CA SER A 51 -11.55 -10.25 8.12
C SER A 51 -11.10 -8.85 8.57
N GLY A 52 -11.46 -7.79 7.83
CA GLY A 52 -11.16 -6.39 8.12
C GLY A 52 -9.70 -5.96 7.93
N PHE A 53 -8.79 -6.87 7.57
CA PHE A 53 -7.36 -6.56 7.63
C PHE A 53 -6.45 -7.22 6.57
N CYS A 54 -6.97 -7.80 5.48
CA CYS A 54 -6.14 -8.58 4.55
C CYS A 54 -6.21 -8.16 3.07
N GLY A 55 -6.49 -6.89 2.78
CA GLY A 55 -6.19 -6.37 1.44
C GLY A 55 -4.70 -6.26 1.21
N TYR A 56 -4.26 -6.40 -0.04
CA TYR A 56 -2.88 -6.10 -0.38
C TYR A 56 -2.66 -4.60 -0.19
N LEU A 57 -1.96 -4.24 0.89
CA LEU A 57 -1.57 -2.85 1.20
C LEU A 57 -0.77 -2.20 0.07
N TRP A 58 -0.39 -2.92 -0.99
CA TRP A 58 0.37 -2.39 -2.12
C TRP A 58 -0.50 -2.01 -3.32
N HIS A 59 -1.81 -2.26 -3.28
CA HIS A 59 -2.75 -1.92 -4.36
C HIS A 59 -3.31 -0.49 -4.32
N LEU A 60 -2.62 0.43 -3.64
CA LEU A 60 -3.00 1.85 -3.71
C LEU A 60 -2.98 2.38 -5.15
N PHE A 61 -2.07 1.81 -5.96
CA PHE A 61 -2.05 1.92 -7.41
C PHE A 61 -2.47 0.58 -7.98
N SER A 62 -3.76 0.29 -7.96
CA SER A 62 -4.27 -0.84 -8.71
C SER A 62 -4.40 -0.44 -10.16
N TYR A 63 -3.61 -1.13 -11.00
CA TYR A 63 -3.64 -1.01 -12.44
C TYR A 63 -5.08 -1.15 -12.94
N GLU A 64 -5.53 -0.18 -13.74
CA GLU A 64 -6.88 -0.11 -14.36
C GLU A 64 -8.09 0.01 -13.42
N LYS A 65 -7.91 0.21 -12.11
CA LYS A 65 -9.06 0.41 -11.19
C LYS A 65 -9.61 1.83 -11.16
N LYS A 66 -8.87 2.80 -11.70
CA LYS A 66 -9.31 4.18 -11.89
C LYS A 66 -8.89 4.65 -13.27
N ASP A 67 -9.72 5.48 -13.88
CA ASP A 67 -9.36 6.16 -15.12
C ASP A 67 -8.03 6.91 -14.91
N CYS A 68 -7.03 6.50 -15.67
CA CYS A 68 -5.69 7.06 -15.62
C CYS A 68 -5.19 7.29 -17.03
N PHE A 69 -4.45 8.38 -17.20
CA PHE A 69 -3.75 8.61 -18.46
C PHE A 69 -2.58 7.65 -18.56
N GLN A 70 -2.29 7.18 -19.77
CA GLN A 70 -1.22 6.23 -20.04
C GLN A 70 -0.30 6.79 -21.13
N GLY A 71 0.93 6.26 -21.18
CA GLY A 71 1.93 6.65 -22.16
C GLY A 71 2.24 8.14 -22.18
N GLU A 72 2.34 8.70 -23.38
CA GLU A 72 2.73 10.09 -23.61
C GLU A 72 1.81 11.11 -22.91
N LYS A 73 0.52 10.79 -22.80
CA LYS A 73 -0.47 11.68 -22.17
C LYS A 73 -0.25 11.80 -20.66
N ALA A 74 0.15 10.71 -19.99
CA ALA A 74 0.53 10.74 -18.58
C ALA A 74 1.80 11.57 -18.37
N GLN A 75 2.78 11.36 -19.24
CA GLN A 75 4.08 12.04 -19.15
C GLN A 75 3.94 13.55 -19.34
N ALA A 76 3.15 13.99 -20.31
CA ALA A 76 2.87 15.41 -20.54
C ALA A 76 2.20 16.05 -19.32
N LEU A 77 1.19 15.40 -18.73
CA LEU A 77 0.50 15.92 -17.55
C LEU A 77 1.40 16.00 -16.32
N PHE A 78 2.22 14.97 -16.07
CA PHE A 78 3.16 14.98 -14.96
C PHE A 78 4.23 16.07 -15.09
N ASN A 79 4.74 16.30 -16.31
CA ASN A 79 5.76 17.32 -16.56
C ASN A 79 5.21 18.74 -16.47
N ASN A 80 3.95 18.94 -16.85
CA ASN A 80 3.28 20.24 -16.81
C ASN A 80 2.71 20.59 -15.44
N GLN A 81 2.66 19.63 -14.50
CA GLN A 81 2.22 19.88 -13.14
C GLN A 81 3.27 20.71 -12.39
N LEU A 82 2.85 21.83 -11.80
CA LEU A 82 3.68 22.64 -10.91
C LEU A 82 4.09 21.80 -9.70
N LYS A 83 5.38 21.47 -9.63
CA LYS A 83 5.99 20.76 -8.51
C LYS A 83 6.46 21.80 -7.52
N ASN A 84 5.73 21.95 -6.43
CA ASN A 84 6.23 22.74 -5.30
C ASN A 84 7.42 21.99 -4.71
N GLU A 85 8.35 22.76 -4.12
CA GLU A 85 9.67 22.33 -3.66
C GLU A 85 9.68 20.96 -2.97
N CYS A 86 10.72 20.18 -3.26
CA CYS A 86 10.96 18.82 -2.74
C CYS A 86 11.30 18.79 -1.25
#